data_AF-Q2VY16-F1
#
_entry.id   AF-Q2VY16-F1
#
_cell.length_a   1.000
_cell.length_b   1.000
_cell.length_c   1.000
_cell.angle_alpha   90.00
_cell.angle_beta   90.00
_cell.angle_gamma   90.00
#
_symmetry.space_group_name_H-M   'P 1'
#
loop_
_entity.id
_entity.type
_entity.pdbx_description
1 polymer ?
#
loop_
_entity_poly.entity_id
_entity_poly.type
_entity_poly.pdbx_seq_one_letter_code
_entity_poly.pdbx_strand_id
1 'polypeptide(L)'
;MGVEKEVIRAGNGPKPQPGQTVTVHCTGYGKDRDLSQKFWSTKDPGQQPFSFKIGQGKVIKGWDEGVLGMQLGEVARLTCTPDYAYGAGGFPAWGIQPNSVLVFEIEVLGAQ
;
A
#
# COMPACT_ATOMS: atom_id res chain seq x y z
N MET A 1 6.96 5.88 -14.88
CA MET A 1 7.23 5.35 -13.53
C MET A 1 5.87 4.94 -12.95
N GLY A 2 5.83 3.90 -12.13
CA GLY A 2 4.59 3.19 -11.78
C GLY A 2 4.64 2.48 -10.43
N VAL A 3 3.82 1.45 -10.27
CA VAL A 3 3.88 0.50 -9.16
C VAL A 3 4.34 -0.87 -9.67
N GLU A 4 5.30 -1.46 -8.98
CA GLU A 4 5.73 -2.84 -9.20
C GLU A 4 5.16 -3.71 -8.08
N LYS A 5 4.54 -4.84 -8.43
CA LYS A 5 3.97 -5.79 -7.49
C LYS A 5 4.76 -7.09 -7.49
N GLU A 6 5.27 -7.46 -6.33
CA GLU A 6 5.88 -8.76 -6.06
C GLU A 6 4.96 -9.56 -5.12
N VAL A 7 4.49 -10.73 -5.54
CA VAL A 7 3.64 -11.58 -4.70
C VAL A 7 4.53 -12.37 -3.73
N ILE A 8 4.39 -12.11 -2.43
CA ILE A 8 5.10 -12.84 -1.36
C ILE A 8 4.33 -14.12 -1.01
N ARG A 9 3.01 -14.03 -0.93
CA ARG A 9 2.11 -15.15 -0.66
C ARG A 9 0.85 -15.00 -1.50
N ALA A 10 0.54 -16.01 -2.31
CA ALA A 10 -0.67 -16.00 -3.12
C ALA A 10 -1.92 -16.01 -2.22
N GLY A 11 -2.93 -15.21 -2.60
CA GLY A 11 -4.29 -15.31 -2.08
C GLY A 11 -5.07 -16.40 -2.83
N ASN A 12 -6.18 -16.82 -2.26
CA ASN A 12 -7.08 -17.82 -2.84
C ASN A 12 -8.53 -17.34 -3.00
N GLY A 13 -8.82 -16.11 -2.59
CA GLY A 13 -10.16 -15.53 -2.73
C GLY A 13 -10.30 -14.61 -3.95
N PRO A 14 -11.48 -14.01 -4.14
CA PRO A 14 -11.74 -13.16 -5.30
C PRO A 14 -10.85 -11.91 -5.30
N LYS A 15 -10.62 -11.37 -6.49
CA LYS A 15 -9.96 -10.08 -6.65
C LYS A 15 -10.91 -8.95 -6.24
N PRO A 16 -10.42 -7.91 -5.53
CA PRO A 16 -11.21 -6.70 -5.29
C PRO A 16 -11.64 -6.04 -6.60
N GLN A 17 -12.84 -5.44 -6.58
CA GLN A 17 -13.39 -4.70 -7.72
C GLN A 17 -13.41 -3.18 -7.43
N PRO A 18 -13.28 -2.33 -8.46
CA PRO A 18 -13.38 -0.88 -8.30
C PRO A 18 -14.67 -0.48 -7.57
N GLY A 19 -14.53 0.38 -6.56
CA GLY A 19 -15.63 0.88 -5.74
C GLY A 19 -15.94 0.07 -4.48
N GLN A 20 -15.41 -1.15 -4.34
CA GLN A 20 -15.49 -1.90 -3.10
C GLN A 20 -14.67 -1.25 -1.98
N THR A 21 -15.07 -1.53 -0.74
CA THR A 21 -14.27 -1.23 0.44
C THR A 21 -13.33 -2.40 0.69
N VAL A 22 -12.03 -2.16 0.55
CA VAL A 22 -10.98 -3.14 0.81
C VAL A 22 -10.38 -2.86 2.18
N THR A 23 -10.25 -3.92 2.98
CA THR A 23 -9.57 -3.88 4.27
C THR A 23 -8.25 -4.62 4.16
N VAL A 24 -7.16 -3.97 4.58
CA VAL A 24 -5.81 -4.52 4.49
C VAL A 24 -5.04 -4.39 5.79
N HIS A 25 -4.13 -5.34 6.01
CA HIS A 25 -2.94 -5.08 6.80
C HIS A 25 -1.86 -4.50 5.88
N CYS A 26 -1.14 -3.50 6.36
CA CYS A 26 -0.02 -2.90 5.65
C CYS A 26 1.12 -2.52 6.59
N THR A 27 2.36 -2.65 6.09
CA THR A 27 3.56 -1.99 6.61
C THR A 27 4.23 -1.20 5.50
N GLY A 28 4.53 0.08 5.74
CA GLY A 28 5.21 0.98 4.80
C GLY A 28 6.65 1.27 5.19
N TYR A 29 7.54 1.27 4.20
CA TYR A 29 8.98 1.49 4.31
C TYR A 29 9.45 2.60 3.34
N GLY A 30 10.57 3.26 3.69
CA GLY A 30 11.10 4.41 2.95
C GLY A 30 11.23 5.67 3.80
N LYS A 31 11.18 5.55 5.13
CA LYS A 31 11.37 6.68 6.04
C LYS A 31 12.74 7.31 5.79
N ASP A 32 12.79 8.63 5.68
CA ASP A 32 14.04 9.38 5.46
C ASP A 32 14.86 8.89 4.25
N ARG A 33 14.18 8.38 3.21
CA ARG A 33 14.74 7.80 1.97
C ARG A 33 15.47 6.46 2.15
N ASP A 34 15.28 5.79 3.28
CA ASP A 34 15.80 4.46 3.53
C ASP A 34 14.67 3.42 3.43
N LEU A 35 14.73 2.56 2.39
CA LEU A 35 13.75 1.51 2.14
C LEU A 35 13.78 0.37 3.18
N SER A 36 14.80 0.32 4.05
CA SER A 36 14.81 -0.59 5.20
C SER A 36 14.08 -0.01 6.42
N GLN A 37 13.86 1.31 6.45
CA GLN A 37 13.23 2.00 7.57
C GLN A 37 11.71 2.06 7.41
N LYS A 38 11.01 1.46 8.38
CA LYS A 38 9.56 1.52 8.50
C LYS A 38 9.12 2.93 8.91
N PHE A 39 8.12 3.50 8.23
CA PHE A 39 7.45 4.74 8.65
C PHE A 39 6.09 4.52 9.30
N TRP A 40 5.38 3.44 8.95
CA TRP A 40 4.04 3.13 9.46
C TRP A 40 3.69 1.64 9.31
N SER A 41 2.93 1.08 10.26
CA SER A 41 2.32 -0.24 10.11
C SER A 41 0.98 -0.35 10.85
N THR A 42 0.01 -0.99 10.20
CA THR A 42 -1.26 -1.41 10.83
C THR A 42 -1.08 -2.56 11.83
N LYS A 43 0.10 -3.21 11.88
CA LYS A 43 0.43 -4.28 12.81
C LYS A 43 1.10 -3.75 14.09
N ASP A 44 1.34 -2.44 14.18
CA ASP A 44 1.90 -1.81 15.38
C ASP A 44 0.87 -1.76 16.53
N PRO A 45 1.31 -1.77 17.81
CA PRO A 45 0.41 -1.76 18.95
C PRO A 45 -0.61 -0.60 18.91
N GLY A 46 -1.89 -0.92 19.08
CA GLY A 46 -2.99 0.04 19.06
C GLY A 46 -3.46 0.47 17.67
N GLN A 47 -2.87 -0.06 16.58
CA GLN A 47 -3.34 0.15 15.22
C GLN A 47 -4.37 -0.92 14.82
N GLN A 48 -5.16 -0.62 13.79
CA GLN A 48 -6.17 -1.52 13.22
C GLN A 48 -5.93 -1.68 11.71
N PRO A 49 -6.48 -2.72 11.08
CA PRO A 49 -6.51 -2.82 9.62
C PRO A 49 -7.05 -1.55 8.97
N PHE A 50 -6.44 -1.14 7.86
CA PHE A 50 -6.84 0.05 7.15
C PHE A 50 -7.88 -0.30 6.09
N SER A 51 -9.00 0.44 6.06
CA SER A 51 -10.07 0.24 5.10
C SER A 51 -10.25 1.46 4.20
N PHE A 52 -10.40 1.24 2.91
CA PHE A 52 -10.54 2.32 1.92
C PHE A 52 -11.33 1.85 0.70
N LYS A 53 -11.88 2.80 -0.06
CA LYS A 53 -12.54 2.50 -1.34
C LYS A 53 -11.50 2.40 -2.44
N ILE A 54 -11.40 1.22 -3.06
CA ILE A 54 -10.41 0.93 -4.09
C ILE A 54 -10.83 1.48 -5.46
N GLY A 55 -9.87 2.01 -6.23
CA GLY A 55 -10.10 2.46 -7.61
C GLY A 55 -10.92 3.74 -7.72
N GLN A 56 -10.92 4.58 -6.67
CA GLN A 56 -11.64 5.85 -6.62
C GLN A 56 -10.72 7.06 -6.33
N GLY A 57 -9.40 6.88 -6.36
CA GLY A 57 -8.42 7.91 -6.04
C GLY A 57 -8.47 8.35 -4.58
N LYS A 58 -8.89 7.46 -3.66
CA LYS A 58 -8.97 7.73 -2.21
C LYS A 58 -7.68 7.44 -1.47
N VAL A 59 -6.75 6.75 -2.12
CA VAL A 59 -5.40 6.44 -1.65
C VAL A 59 -4.38 6.79 -2.74
N ILE A 60 -3.10 6.63 -2.46
CA ILE A 60 -2.04 6.81 -3.47
C ILE A 60 -2.25 5.87 -4.65
N LYS A 61 -1.87 6.28 -5.86
CA LYS A 61 -2.11 5.52 -7.10
C LYS A 61 -1.52 4.12 -7.04
N GLY A 62 -0.37 3.95 -6.41
CA GLY A 62 0.26 2.63 -6.27
C GLY A 62 -0.59 1.64 -5.47
N TRP A 63 -1.37 2.10 -4.49
CA TRP A 63 -2.32 1.25 -3.79
C TRP A 63 -3.55 0.99 -4.64
N ASP A 64 -4.10 2.03 -5.27
CA ASP A 64 -5.29 1.89 -6.12
C ASP A 64 -5.06 0.88 -7.26
N GLU A 65 -3.92 0.93 -7.94
CA GLU A 65 -3.58 -0.02 -9.01
C GLU A 65 -3.04 -1.35 -8.47
N GLY A 66 -2.15 -1.31 -7.48
CA GLY A 66 -1.50 -2.51 -6.96
C GLY A 66 -2.47 -3.46 -6.27
N VAL A 67 -3.37 -2.94 -5.43
CA VAL A 67 -4.34 -3.75 -4.67
C VAL A 67 -5.48 -4.28 -5.56
N LEU A 68 -5.87 -3.56 -6.63
CA LEU A 68 -6.78 -4.11 -7.65
C LEU A 68 -6.21 -5.36 -8.34
N GLY A 69 -4.87 -5.44 -8.44
CA GLY A 69 -4.18 -6.60 -8.97
C GLY A 69 -4.04 -7.77 -7.99
N MET A 70 -4.42 -7.62 -6.72
CA MET A 70 -4.27 -8.63 -5.67
C MET A 70 -5.53 -9.50 -5.54
N GLN A 71 -5.39 -10.62 -4.83
CA GLN A 71 -6.50 -11.47 -4.38
C GLN A 71 -6.72 -11.34 -2.87
N LEU A 72 -7.95 -11.65 -2.44
CA LEU A 72 -8.22 -11.82 -1.01
C LEU A 72 -7.29 -12.91 -0.41
N GLY A 73 -6.65 -12.58 0.72
CA GLY A 73 -5.64 -13.41 1.39
C GLY A 73 -4.22 -13.27 0.84
N GLU A 74 -4.01 -12.54 -0.26
CA GLU A 74 -2.69 -12.31 -0.86
C GLU A 74 -1.85 -11.39 0.02
N VAL A 75 -0.56 -11.71 0.14
CA VAL A 75 0.47 -10.80 0.64
C VAL A 75 1.37 -10.42 -0.52
N ALA A 76 1.50 -9.14 -0.78
CA ALA A 76 2.36 -8.63 -1.84
C ALA A 76 3.17 -7.43 -1.35
N ARG A 77 4.33 -7.26 -1.96
CA ARG A 77 5.15 -6.06 -1.85
C ARG A 77 4.87 -5.16 -3.05
N LEU A 78 4.52 -3.91 -2.77
CA LEU A 78 4.32 -2.87 -3.77
C LEU A 78 5.47 -1.87 -3.67
N THR A 79 6.28 -1.77 -4.72
CA THR A 79 7.29 -0.72 -4.86
C THR A 79 6.71 0.41 -5.68
N CYS A 80 6.51 1.56 -5.04
CA CYS A 80 5.87 2.72 -5.63
C CYS A 80 6.91 3.80 -5.92
N THR A 81 6.99 4.18 -7.19
CA THR A 81 7.70 5.40 -7.59
C THR A 81 7.02 6.65 -7.05
N PRO A 82 7.72 7.80 -6.96
CA PRO A 82 7.18 8.97 -6.25
C PRO A 82 5.86 9.49 -6.81
N ASP A 83 5.67 9.46 -8.13
CA ASP A 83 4.44 9.85 -8.83
C ASP A 83 3.25 8.91 -8.57
N TYR A 84 3.53 7.71 -8.05
CA TYR A 84 2.57 6.73 -7.58
C TYR A 84 2.43 6.69 -6.05
N ALA A 85 3.18 7.54 -5.35
CA ALA A 85 3.19 7.71 -3.90
C ALA A 85 2.85 9.17 -3.53
N TYR A 86 3.76 9.89 -2.86
CA TYR A 86 3.54 11.23 -2.33
C TYR A 86 4.22 12.35 -3.13
N GLY A 87 4.85 12.02 -4.27
CA GLY A 87 5.44 12.96 -5.21
C GLY A 87 6.42 13.95 -4.59
N ALA A 88 6.47 15.16 -5.15
CA ALA A 88 7.34 16.24 -4.70
C ALA A 88 6.93 16.84 -3.33
N GLY A 89 5.72 16.56 -2.85
CA GLY A 89 5.26 17.02 -1.53
C GLY A 89 5.81 16.17 -0.39
N GLY A 90 6.08 14.88 -0.64
CA GLY A 90 6.38 13.93 0.42
C GLY A 90 5.24 13.82 1.44
N PHE A 91 5.54 13.31 2.62
CA PHE A 91 4.61 13.28 3.75
C PHE A 91 5.38 13.42 5.07
N PRO A 92 5.69 14.66 5.49
CA PRO A 92 6.58 14.93 6.64
C PRO A 92 6.10 14.31 7.95
N ALA A 93 4.78 14.19 8.15
CA ALA A 93 4.20 13.57 9.34
C ALA A 93 4.67 12.12 9.56
N TRP A 94 5.04 11.41 8.48
CA TRP A 94 5.59 10.06 8.52
C TRP A 94 7.07 9.99 8.14
N GLY A 95 7.77 11.13 8.06
CA GLY A 95 9.17 11.18 7.64
C GLY A 95 9.38 10.77 6.17
N ILE A 96 8.35 10.88 5.34
CA ILE A 96 8.46 10.61 3.90
C ILE A 96 8.97 11.89 3.23
N GLN A 97 10.19 11.83 2.71
CA GLN A 97 10.81 12.97 2.03
C GLN A 97 10.20 13.22 0.64
N PRO A 98 10.31 14.43 0.09
CA PRO A 98 9.99 14.71 -1.31
C PRO A 98 10.69 13.75 -2.28
N ASN A 99 9.93 13.31 -3.29
CA ASN A 99 10.38 12.42 -4.36
C ASN A 99 10.92 11.06 -3.87
N SER A 100 10.45 10.56 -2.73
CA SER A 100 10.82 9.25 -2.22
C SER A 100 10.11 8.11 -2.95
N VAL A 101 10.88 7.07 -3.28
CA VAL A 101 10.35 5.73 -3.56
C VAL A 101 9.90 5.12 -2.24
N LEU A 102 8.76 4.44 -2.23
CA LEU A 102 8.23 3.76 -1.06
C LEU A 102 7.97 2.29 -1.36
N VAL A 103 8.09 1.46 -0.33
CA VAL A 103 7.77 0.03 -0.39
C VAL A 103 6.67 -0.26 0.61
N PHE A 104 5.64 -0.97 0.19
CA PHE A 104 4.53 -1.39 1.04
C PHE A 104 4.41 -2.89 1.01
N GLU A 105 4.37 -3.53 2.17
CA GLU A 105 3.95 -4.92 2.29
C GLU A 105 2.48 -4.94 2.70
N ILE A 106 1.61 -5.43 1.82
CA ILE A 106 0.16 -5.38 1.97
C ILE A 106 -0.40 -6.80 2.01
N GLU A 107 -1.33 -7.04 2.92
CA GLU A 107 -2.11 -8.26 3.06
C GLU A 107 -3.61 -7.91 2.94
N VAL A 108 -4.30 -8.49 1.96
CA VAL A 108 -5.73 -8.23 1.73
C VAL A 108 -6.58 -9.11 2.64
N LEU A 109 -7.32 -8.49 3.56
CA LEU A 109 -8.13 -9.18 4.56
C LEU A 109 -9.60 -9.32 4.16
N GLY A 110 -10.11 -8.39 3.35
CA GLY A 110 -11.51 -8.36 2.94
C GLY A 110 -11.77 -7.37 1.80
N ALA A 111 -12.82 -7.63 1.02
CA ALA A 111 -13.34 -6.71 0.01
C ALA A 111 -14.87 -6.84 -0.03
N GLN A 112 -15.59 -5.72 0.12
CA GLN A 112 -17.06 -5.67 0.12
C GLN A 112 -17.59 -4.43 -0.59
#